data_AF-A0A8J5W7S5-F1
#
_entry.id   AF-A0A8J5W7S5-F1
#
_cell.length_a   1.000
_cell.length_b   1.000
_cell.length_c   1.000
_cell.angle_alpha   90.00
_cell.angle_beta   90.00
_cell.angle_gamma   90.00
#
_symmetry.space_group_name_H-M   'P 1'
#
loop_
_entity.id
_entity.type
_entity.pdbx_description
1 polymer ?
#
loop_
_entity_poly.entity_id
_entity_poly.type
_entity_poly.pdbx_seq_one_letter_code
_entity_poly.pdbx_strand_id
1 'polypeptide(L)'
;MEAARESMAALLDAGLFDCAQTLGCFLVSSVGASSEAAMSMKVESLVLHGDALHGEKEFRRALSAYKQAMQCSKSIPRQATSNTRSSVTATGRSPSPNSSSLAPLNENEVKFKIALCHSALREHREALQEMEGIPSKARTLKMNLMLGKLYRISRNNRAAAVCYKECLRYVMPNDSLPSSSILQLRRQSLNHINCHCKSPPLNIDMETSIF
;
A
#
# COMPACT_ATOMS: atom_id res chain seq x y z
N MET A 1 23.46 -4.32 6.61
CA MET A 1 22.13 -3.72 6.84
C MET A 1 21.05 -4.30 5.93
N GLU A 2 21.37 -4.64 4.68
CA GLU A 2 20.42 -5.24 3.73
C GLU A 2 19.93 -6.64 4.15
N ALA A 3 20.83 -7.56 4.50
CA ALA A 3 20.46 -8.90 5.01
C ALA A 3 19.53 -8.85 6.24
N ALA A 4 19.64 -7.81 7.08
CA ALA A 4 18.75 -7.65 8.23
C ALA A 4 17.33 -7.20 7.83
N ARG A 5 17.19 -6.43 6.73
CA ARG A 5 15.88 -6.09 6.15
C ARG A 5 15.23 -7.31 5.49
N GLU A 6 16.00 -8.14 4.81
CA GLU A 6 15.50 -9.40 4.24
C GLU A 6 14.98 -10.33 5.34
N SER A 7 15.73 -10.48 6.45
CA SER A 7 15.25 -11.21 7.62
C SER A 7 13.96 -10.61 8.19
N MET A 8 13.81 -9.28 8.17
CA MET A 8 12.60 -8.62 8.63
C MET A 8 11.40 -8.93 7.72
N ALA A 9 11.59 -8.92 6.40
CA ALA A 9 10.55 -9.32 5.45
C ALA A 9 10.14 -10.79 5.65
N ALA A 10 11.10 -11.69 5.85
CA ALA A 10 10.82 -13.10 6.14
C ALA A 10 10.03 -13.30 7.44
N LEU A 11 10.30 -12.50 8.49
CA LEU A 11 9.54 -12.53 9.74
C LEU A 11 8.09 -12.06 9.54
N LEU A 12 7.87 -11.04 8.69
CA LEU A 12 6.53 -10.57 8.34
C LEU A 12 5.75 -11.65 7.58
N ASP A 13 6.39 -12.30 6.61
CA ASP A 13 5.78 -13.39 5.84
C ASP A 13 5.44 -14.61 6.72
N ALA A 14 6.25 -14.86 7.76
CA ALA A 14 6.00 -15.88 8.77
C ALA A 14 4.96 -15.47 9.84
N GLY A 15 4.46 -14.23 9.81
CA GLY A 15 3.51 -13.70 10.80
C GLY A 15 4.10 -13.45 12.19
N LEU A 16 5.43 -13.39 12.32
CA LEU A 16 6.15 -13.14 13.57
C LEU A 16 6.33 -11.63 13.79
N PHE A 17 5.22 -10.93 14.04
CA PHE A 17 5.18 -9.47 14.05
C PHE A 17 5.95 -8.84 15.23
N ASP A 18 5.88 -9.40 16.44
CA ASP A 18 6.70 -8.99 17.60
C ASP A 18 8.22 -8.96 17.31
N CYS A 19 8.72 -10.04 16.69
CA CYS A 19 10.14 -10.16 16.34
C CYS A 19 10.50 -9.16 15.24
N ALA A 20 9.65 -9.03 14.22
CA ALA A 20 9.82 -8.06 13.15
C ALA A 20 9.80 -6.63 13.71
N GLN A 21 8.93 -6.31 14.66
CA GLN A 21 8.84 -4.99 15.29
C GLN A 21 10.15 -4.64 16.00
N THR A 22 10.69 -5.56 16.80
CA THR A 22 11.95 -5.36 17.54
C THR A 22 13.11 -5.09 16.59
N LEU A 23 13.25 -5.91 15.55
CA LEU A 23 14.28 -5.73 14.53
C LEU A 23 14.09 -4.42 13.74
N GLY A 24 12.84 -4.09 13.39
CA GLY A 24 12.49 -2.85 12.69
C GLY A 24 12.86 -1.60 13.46
N CYS A 25 12.57 -1.56 14.76
CA CYS A 25 12.94 -0.44 15.64
C CYS A 25 14.46 -0.21 15.65
N PHE A 26 15.24 -1.30 15.72
CA PHE A 26 16.69 -1.25 15.64
C PHE A 26 17.18 -0.75 14.27
N LEU A 27 16.62 -1.26 13.17
CA LEU A 27 17.00 -0.84 11.80
C LEU A 27 16.70 0.63 11.53
N VAL A 28 15.54 1.13 11.95
CA VAL A 28 15.17 2.54 11.80
C VAL A 28 16.11 3.47 12.58
N SER A 29 16.61 3.01 13.74
CA SER A 29 17.48 3.79 14.62
C SER A 29 18.96 3.74 14.23
N SER A 30 19.40 2.66 13.59
CA SER A 30 20.81 2.41 13.23
C SER A 30 21.22 3.06 11.90
N VAL A 31 20.26 3.43 11.05
CA VAL A 31 20.54 4.11 9.78
C VAL A 31 20.78 5.61 10.01
N GLY A 32 22.05 6.02 9.87
CA GLY A 32 22.46 7.43 9.95
C GLY A 32 21.95 8.27 8.77
N ALA A 33 21.78 9.58 8.98
CA ALA A 33 21.21 10.51 8.00
C ALA A 33 22.20 10.98 6.89
N SER A 34 23.36 10.33 6.75
CA SER A 34 24.52 10.94 6.07
C SER A 34 24.56 10.76 4.55
N SER A 35 23.68 9.95 3.95
CA SER A 35 23.71 9.63 2.51
C SER A 35 22.31 9.40 1.94
N GLU A 36 22.12 9.70 0.65
CA GLU A 36 20.87 9.43 -0.08
C GLU A 36 20.48 7.94 -0.02
N ALA A 37 21.45 7.05 -0.21
CA ALA A 37 21.26 5.61 -0.10
C ALA A 37 20.85 5.21 1.34
N ALA A 38 21.41 5.87 2.35
CA ALA A 38 21.03 5.64 3.74
C ALA A 38 19.59 6.13 4.00
N MET A 39 19.18 7.27 3.45
CA MET A 39 17.79 7.73 3.55
C MET A 39 16.81 6.77 2.86
N SER A 40 17.16 6.25 1.69
CA SER A 40 16.34 5.25 0.99
C SER A 40 16.18 3.97 1.83
N MET A 41 17.27 3.46 2.42
CA MET A 41 17.22 2.32 3.33
C MET A 41 16.40 2.60 4.60
N LYS A 42 16.47 3.82 5.13
CA LYS A 42 15.67 4.25 6.28
C LYS A 42 14.18 4.25 5.96
N VAL A 43 13.83 4.76 4.78
CA VAL A 43 12.45 4.78 4.27
C VAL A 43 11.89 3.37 4.16
N GLU A 44 12.64 2.44 3.58
CA GLU A 44 12.21 1.04 3.47
C GLU A 44 12.07 0.37 4.84
N SER A 45 13.03 0.59 5.73
CA SER A 45 12.98 0.08 7.12
C SER A 45 11.76 0.61 7.87
N LEU A 46 11.38 1.88 7.66
CA LEU A 46 10.17 2.46 8.25
C LEU A 46 8.89 1.82 7.70
N VAL A 47 8.83 1.48 6.41
CA VAL A 47 7.68 0.78 5.83
C VAL A 47 7.55 -0.63 6.42
N LEU A 48 8.64 -1.41 6.44
CA LEU A 48 8.63 -2.74 7.05
C LEU A 48 8.28 -2.69 8.55
N HIS A 49 8.75 -1.67 9.26
CA HIS A 49 8.40 -1.49 10.68
C HIS A 49 6.91 -1.14 10.86
N GLY A 50 6.36 -0.31 9.97
CA GLY A 50 4.93 -0.06 9.91
C GLY A 50 4.12 -1.33 9.64
N ASP A 51 4.62 -2.24 8.79
CA ASP A 51 3.97 -3.53 8.50
C ASP A 51 3.93 -4.44 9.73
N ALA A 52 5.04 -4.52 10.47
CA ALA A 52 5.08 -5.26 11.74
C ALA A 52 4.05 -4.72 12.74
N LEU A 53 4.02 -3.40 12.94
CA LEU A 53 3.07 -2.74 13.84
C LEU A 53 1.62 -2.93 13.39
N HIS A 54 1.37 -2.96 12.08
CA HIS A 54 0.04 -3.24 11.55
C HIS A 54 -0.38 -4.68 11.84
N GLY A 55 0.53 -5.65 11.72
CA GLY A 55 0.28 -7.06 12.08
C GLY A 55 -0.08 -7.25 13.56
N GLU A 56 0.57 -6.52 14.45
CA GLU A 56 0.24 -6.44 15.89
C GLU A 56 -1.03 -5.62 16.20
N LYS A 57 -1.75 -5.14 15.17
CA LYS A 57 -2.98 -4.32 15.28
C LYS A 57 -2.76 -2.97 15.98
N GLU A 58 -1.52 -2.50 16.06
CA GLU A 58 -1.17 -1.19 16.62
C GLU A 58 -1.30 -0.07 15.57
N PHE A 59 -2.51 0.12 15.05
CA PHE A 59 -2.76 0.96 13.87
C PHE A 59 -2.29 2.41 14.00
N ARG A 60 -2.33 3.01 15.20
CA ARG A 60 -1.83 4.39 15.42
C ARG A 60 -0.30 4.48 15.29
N ARG A 61 0.42 3.48 15.79
CA ARG A 61 1.88 3.42 15.71
C ARG A 61 2.31 3.12 14.27
N ALA A 62 1.65 2.17 13.61
CA ALA A 62 1.86 1.87 12.20
C ALA A 62 1.66 3.12 11.31
N LEU A 63 0.58 3.86 11.53
CA LEU A 63 0.28 5.10 10.82
C LEU A 63 1.39 6.15 10.99
N SER A 64 1.92 6.30 12.20
CA SER A 64 3.04 7.22 12.47
C SER A 64 4.30 6.80 11.69
N ALA A 65 4.62 5.51 11.65
CA ALA A 65 5.76 4.97 10.91
C ALA A 65 5.62 5.19 9.39
N TYR A 66 4.45 4.89 8.81
CA TYR A 66 4.21 5.12 7.38
C TYR A 66 4.25 6.61 6.99
N LYS A 67 3.70 7.50 7.82
CA LYS A 67 3.78 8.95 7.57
C LYS A 67 5.22 9.45 7.64
N GLN A 68 6.04 8.91 8.55
CA GLN A 68 7.47 9.20 8.59
C GLN A 68 8.18 8.70 7.32
N ALA A 69 7.88 7.48 6.85
CA ALA A 69 8.45 6.97 5.60
C ALA A 69 8.14 7.89 4.40
N MET A 70 6.90 8.37 4.31
CA MET A 70 6.45 9.32 3.29
C MET A 70 7.11 10.69 3.39
N GLN A 71 7.43 11.15 4.61
CA GLN A 71 8.13 12.41 4.80
C GLN A 71 9.60 12.28 4.42
N CYS A 72 10.25 11.19 4.84
CA CYS A 72 11.64 10.90 4.51
C CYS A 72 11.84 10.71 2.99
N SER A 73 10.86 10.15 2.28
CA SER A 73 10.94 10.00 0.82
C SER A 73 10.85 11.33 0.06
N LYS A 74 10.19 12.35 0.63
CA LYS A 74 10.11 13.71 0.05
C LYS A 74 11.37 14.54 0.29
N SER A 75 12.11 14.26 1.36
CA SER A 75 13.35 14.97 1.70
C SER A 75 14.57 14.48 0.92
N ILE A 76 14.46 13.36 0.22
CA ILE A 76 15.50 12.88 -0.70
C ILE A 76 15.51 13.82 -1.91
N PRO A 77 16.59 14.56 -2.19
CA PRO A 77 16.68 15.40 -3.38
C PRO A 77 16.65 14.50 -4.62
N ARG A 78 15.48 14.34 -5.23
CA ARG A 78 15.37 13.69 -6.54
C ARG A 78 16.15 14.55 -7.53
N GLN A 79 17.26 14.03 -8.07
CA GLN A 79 17.76 14.57 -9.33
C GLN A 79 16.60 14.50 -10.34
N ALA A 80 16.19 15.67 -10.80
CA ALA A 80 15.14 15.83 -11.79
C ALA A 80 15.49 15.00 -13.03
N THR A 81 14.65 14.03 -13.36
CA THR A 81 14.57 13.53 -14.73
C THR A 81 13.98 14.65 -15.58
N SER A 82 14.90 15.46 -16.11
CA SER A 82 14.82 16.42 -17.21
C SER A 82 13.50 16.48 -17.99
N ASN A 83 12.83 17.62 -17.90
CA ASN A 83 12.10 18.24 -19.00
C ASN A 83 13.01 19.32 -19.63
N THR A 84 14.08 18.92 -20.32
CA THR A 84 14.84 19.86 -21.15
C THR A 84 15.27 19.18 -22.45
N ARG A 85 14.71 19.68 -23.55
CA ARG A 85 15.21 19.47 -24.91
C ARG A 85 16.68 19.89 -24.98
N SER A 86 17.59 19.05 -25.45
CA SER A 86 18.77 19.46 -26.24
C SER A 86 19.55 18.28 -26.84
N SER A 87 19.83 18.48 -28.12
CA SER A 87 20.78 17.89 -29.07
C SER A 87 22.08 17.21 -28.57
N VAL A 88 22.40 16.09 -29.24
CA VAL A 88 23.70 15.50 -29.63
C VAL A 88 24.99 15.85 -28.88
N THR A 89 25.71 14.84 -28.38
CA THR A 89 27.01 14.35 -28.93
C THR A 89 27.51 13.13 -28.16
N ALA A 90 28.18 12.23 -28.88
CA ALA A 90 28.63 10.91 -28.43
C ALA A 90 29.89 10.95 -27.54
N THR A 91 30.05 9.98 -26.65
CA THR A 91 31.27 9.19 -26.45
C THR A 91 30.98 8.03 -25.51
N GLY A 92 31.40 6.84 -25.91
CA GLY A 92 31.05 5.58 -25.26
C GLY A 92 31.66 5.39 -23.88
N ARG A 93 30.82 5.03 -22.92
CA ARG A 93 31.15 4.15 -21.80
C ARG A 93 29.94 3.25 -21.55
N SER A 94 30.13 1.96 -21.77
CA SER A 94 29.17 0.91 -21.49
C SER A 94 28.65 1.02 -20.05
N PRO A 95 27.33 0.96 -19.79
CA PRO A 95 26.87 0.78 -18.42
C PRO A 95 27.13 -0.69 -18.04
N SER A 96 28.02 -0.90 -17.08
CA SER A 96 28.20 -2.20 -16.44
C SER A 96 26.91 -2.56 -15.67
N PRO A 97 26.40 -3.80 -15.74
CA PRO A 97 25.15 -4.18 -15.12
C PRO A 97 25.44 -4.65 -13.70
N ASN A 98 25.69 -3.75 -12.74
CA ASN A 98 25.83 -4.09 -11.31
C ASN A 98 25.72 -2.84 -10.42
N SER A 99 24.50 -2.40 -10.15
CA SER A 99 24.11 -1.91 -8.82
C SER A 99 22.60 -2.06 -8.68
N SER A 100 22.22 -3.05 -7.87
CA SER A 100 20.91 -3.30 -7.29
C SER A 100 19.91 -2.16 -7.49
N SER A 101 18.88 -2.44 -8.27
CA SER A 101 17.66 -1.65 -8.35
C SER A 101 17.07 -1.50 -6.95
N LEU A 102 17.45 -0.45 -6.22
CA LEU A 102 16.70 0.03 -5.08
C LEU A 102 15.38 0.51 -5.64
N ALA A 103 14.36 -0.36 -5.63
CA ALA A 103 13.05 -0.01 -6.14
C ALA A 103 12.59 1.26 -5.41
N PRO A 104 12.30 2.35 -6.12
CA PRO A 104 11.75 3.55 -5.50
C PRO A 104 10.50 3.14 -4.72
N LEU A 105 10.40 3.55 -3.45
CA LEU A 105 9.22 3.34 -2.62
C LEU A 105 7.94 3.56 -3.44
N ASN A 106 7.06 2.56 -3.47
CA ASN A 106 5.78 2.69 -4.14
C ASN A 106 4.84 3.54 -3.29
N GLU A 107 4.85 4.86 -3.53
CA GLU A 107 4.08 5.85 -2.75
C GLU A 107 2.59 5.48 -2.66
N ASN A 108 2.03 4.93 -3.73
CA ASN A 108 0.63 4.51 -3.78
C ASN A 108 0.33 3.35 -2.81
N GLU A 109 1.28 2.45 -2.64
CA GLU A 109 1.15 1.32 -1.71
C GLU A 109 1.23 1.78 -0.26
N VAL A 110 2.10 2.73 0.05
CA VAL A 110 2.17 3.31 1.39
C VAL A 110 0.90 4.12 1.71
N LYS A 111 0.34 4.88 0.77
CA LYS A 111 -0.98 5.52 0.93
C LYS A 111 -2.08 4.51 1.22
N PHE A 112 -2.09 3.38 0.50
CA PHE A 112 -3.03 2.30 0.77
C PHE A 112 -2.86 1.71 2.17
N LYS A 113 -1.62 1.48 2.63
CA LYS A 113 -1.34 1.03 4.00
C LYS A 113 -1.78 2.04 5.07
N ILE A 114 -1.58 3.34 4.84
CA ILE A 114 -2.10 4.41 5.72
C ILE A 114 -3.63 4.39 5.76
N ALA A 115 -4.28 4.22 4.60
CA ALA A 115 -5.73 4.12 4.54
C ALA A 115 -6.27 2.89 5.30
N LEU A 116 -5.57 1.75 5.25
CA LEU A 116 -5.88 0.55 6.05
C LEU A 116 -5.85 0.86 7.55
N CYS A 117 -4.82 1.55 8.03
CA CYS A 117 -4.76 1.99 9.42
C CYS A 117 -5.92 2.90 9.81
N HIS A 118 -6.22 3.94 9.02
CA HIS A 118 -7.35 4.84 9.28
C HIS A 118 -8.69 4.10 9.28
N SER A 119 -8.88 3.16 8.35
CA SER A 119 -10.08 2.33 8.30
C SER A 119 -10.22 1.49 9.57
N ALA A 120 -9.14 0.84 10.04
CA ALA A 120 -9.11 0.06 11.28
C ALA A 120 -9.43 0.90 12.52
N LEU A 121 -9.02 2.18 12.52
CA LEU A 121 -9.34 3.16 13.56
C LEU A 121 -10.74 3.77 13.44
N ARG A 122 -11.53 3.39 12.41
CA ARG A 122 -12.85 3.95 12.07
C ARG A 122 -12.82 5.43 11.67
N GLU A 123 -11.64 5.93 11.31
CA GLU A 123 -11.38 7.25 10.74
C GLU A 123 -11.66 7.22 9.23
N HIS A 124 -12.91 6.95 8.86
CA HIS A 124 -13.31 6.65 7.47
C HIS A 124 -13.13 7.84 6.52
N ARG A 125 -13.17 9.07 7.04
CA ARG A 125 -13.00 10.29 6.23
C ARG A 125 -11.55 10.45 5.80
N GLU A 126 -10.63 10.19 6.71
CA GLU A 126 -9.19 10.23 6.52
C GLU A 126 -8.74 9.08 5.60
N ALA A 127 -9.30 7.88 5.81
CA ALA A 127 -9.07 6.74 4.92
C ALA A 127 -9.51 7.04 3.48
N LEU A 128 -10.67 7.70 3.29
CA LEU A 128 -11.12 8.12 1.95
C LEU A 128 -10.17 9.11 1.31
N GLN A 129 -9.71 10.12 2.06
CA GLN A 129 -8.81 11.14 1.55
C GLN A 129 -7.50 10.53 1.01
N GLU A 130 -6.91 9.59 1.75
CA GLU A 130 -5.68 8.90 1.30
C GLU A 130 -5.93 8.04 0.05
N MET A 131 -7.07 7.34 -0.02
CA MET A 131 -7.43 6.50 -1.17
C MET A 131 -7.76 7.29 -2.43
N GLU A 132 -8.43 8.45 -2.30
CA GLU A 132 -8.72 9.36 -3.41
C GLU A 132 -7.43 10.00 -3.96
N GLY A 133 -6.41 10.16 -3.10
CA GLY A 133 -5.07 10.61 -3.49
C GLY A 133 -4.28 9.61 -4.36
N ILE A 134 -4.73 8.35 -4.46
CA ILE A 134 -4.12 7.36 -5.37
C ILE A 134 -4.77 7.48 -6.76
N PRO A 135 -4.01 7.73 -7.84
CA PRO A 135 -4.55 7.83 -9.19
C PRO A 135 -5.23 6.53 -9.63
N SER A 136 -6.36 6.61 -10.34
CA SER A 136 -7.15 5.43 -10.75
C SER A 136 -6.34 4.37 -11.51
N LYS A 137 -5.35 4.78 -12.32
CA LYS A 137 -4.47 3.87 -13.08
C LYS A 137 -3.50 3.07 -12.19
N ALA A 138 -3.20 3.56 -11.00
CA ALA A 138 -2.31 2.90 -10.05
C ALA A 138 -3.07 2.02 -9.04
N ARG A 139 -4.41 2.07 -9.04
CA ARG A 139 -5.22 1.30 -8.08
C ARG A 139 -5.31 -0.16 -8.50
N THR A 140 -4.92 -1.02 -7.57
CA THR A 140 -5.10 -2.46 -7.66
C THR A 140 -6.54 -2.86 -7.31
N LEU A 141 -6.90 -4.13 -7.54
CA LEU A 141 -8.20 -4.69 -7.13
C LEU A 141 -8.48 -4.47 -5.64
N LYS A 142 -7.50 -4.75 -4.76
CA LYS A 142 -7.60 -4.53 -3.31
C LYS A 142 -7.90 -3.07 -2.95
N MET A 143 -7.26 -2.13 -3.63
CA MET A 143 -7.48 -0.69 -3.45
C MET A 143 -8.89 -0.26 -3.87
N ASN A 144 -9.38 -0.72 -5.02
CA ASN A 144 -10.73 -0.39 -5.49
C ASN A 144 -11.83 -0.99 -4.61
N LEU A 145 -11.62 -2.21 -4.08
CA LEU A 145 -12.54 -2.82 -3.11
C LEU A 145 -12.64 -2.00 -1.83
N MET A 146 -11.50 -1.57 -1.29
CA MET A 146 -11.46 -0.72 -0.10
C MET A 146 -12.16 0.62 -0.35
N LEU A 147 -11.84 1.29 -1.46
CA LEU A 147 -12.46 2.57 -1.82
C LEU A 147 -13.98 2.43 -1.99
N GLY A 148 -14.46 1.35 -2.61
CA GLY A 148 -15.89 1.04 -2.71
C GLY A 148 -16.56 0.84 -1.35
N LYS A 149 -15.89 0.15 -0.41
CA LYS A 149 -16.38 -0.03 0.97
C LYS A 149 -16.48 1.30 1.71
N LEU A 150 -15.45 2.14 1.61
CA LEU A 150 -15.43 3.45 2.26
C LEU A 150 -16.51 4.38 1.72
N TYR A 151 -16.72 4.45 0.39
CA TYR A 151 -17.82 5.25 -0.18
C TYR A 151 -19.19 4.79 0.31
N ARG A 152 -19.38 3.49 0.54
CA ARG A 152 -20.63 2.95 1.08
C ARG A 152 -20.87 3.41 2.52
N ILE A 153 -19.82 3.44 3.35
CA ILE A 153 -19.88 3.96 4.72
C ILE A 153 -20.29 5.44 4.68
N SER A 154 -19.72 6.22 3.76
CA SER A 154 -20.05 7.64 3.55
C SER A 154 -21.35 7.88 2.75
N ARG A 155 -22.17 6.85 2.52
CA ARG A 155 -23.45 6.91 1.78
C ARG A 155 -23.34 7.40 0.32
N ASN A 156 -22.14 7.40 -0.27
CA ASN A 156 -21.93 7.73 -1.67
C ASN A 156 -22.09 6.48 -2.56
N ASN A 157 -23.34 6.02 -2.71
CA ASN A 157 -23.66 4.78 -3.42
C ASN A 157 -23.26 4.81 -4.90
N ARG A 158 -23.31 5.99 -5.54
CA ARG A 158 -22.93 6.16 -6.95
C ARG A 158 -21.44 5.89 -7.15
N ALA A 159 -20.58 6.49 -6.31
CA ALA A 159 -19.14 6.27 -6.38
C ALA A 159 -18.74 4.84 -5.99
N ALA A 160 -19.42 4.28 -4.97
CA ALA A 160 -19.21 2.88 -4.58
C ALA A 160 -19.50 1.90 -5.74
N ALA A 161 -20.61 2.11 -6.46
CA ALA A 161 -20.98 1.26 -7.60
C ALA A 161 -19.93 1.28 -8.73
N VAL A 162 -19.33 2.46 -9.01
CA VAL A 162 -18.24 2.58 -9.99
C VAL A 162 -17.03 1.75 -9.55
N CYS A 163 -16.62 1.87 -8.29
CA CYS A 163 -15.48 1.13 -7.75
C CYS A 163 -15.68 -0.39 -7.82
N TYR A 164 -16.86 -0.89 -7.47
CA TYR A 164 -17.15 -2.33 -7.57
C TYR A 164 -17.26 -2.80 -9.02
N LYS A 165 -17.76 -1.96 -9.94
CA LYS A 165 -17.79 -2.29 -11.38
C LYS A 165 -16.38 -2.44 -11.95
N GLU A 166 -15.42 -1.61 -11.53
CA GLU A 166 -14.01 -1.79 -11.87
C GLU A 166 -13.48 -3.13 -11.35
N CYS A 167 -13.80 -3.50 -10.11
CA CYS A 167 -13.37 -4.78 -9.52
C CYS A 167 -13.86 -5.99 -10.34
N LEU A 168 -15.11 -5.95 -10.82
CA LEU A 168 -15.66 -7.02 -11.65
C LEU A 168 -14.95 -7.15 -13.00
N ARG A 169 -14.43 -6.07 -13.57
CA ARG A 169 -13.68 -6.11 -14.85
C ARG A 169 -12.33 -6.83 -14.71
N TYR A 170 -11.65 -6.66 -13.58
CA TYR A 170 -10.39 -7.39 -13.30
C TYR A 170 -10.61 -8.90 -13.15
N VAL A 171 -11.79 -9.28 -12.67
CA VAL A 171 -12.13 -10.64 -12.31
C VAL A 171 -12.82 -11.39 -13.46
N MET A 172 -13.38 -10.67 -14.43
CA MET A 172 -14.05 -11.20 -15.63
C MET A 172 -13.32 -10.75 -16.92
N PRO A 173 -12.01 -11.02 -17.10
CA PRO A 173 -11.46 -10.97 -18.44
C PRO A 173 -12.17 -12.05 -19.25
N ASN A 174 -12.77 -11.65 -20.38
CA ASN A 174 -13.55 -12.52 -21.25
C ASN A 174 -12.81 -13.87 -21.49
N ASP A 175 -13.56 -14.97 -21.41
CA ASP A 175 -13.18 -16.34 -21.82
C ASP A 175 -12.54 -17.30 -20.80
N SER A 176 -12.60 -17.07 -19.49
CA SER A 176 -12.24 -18.11 -18.51
C SER A 176 -13.33 -18.39 -17.47
N LEU A 177 -13.59 -19.67 -17.22
CA LEU A 177 -14.46 -20.15 -16.14
C LEU A 177 -13.95 -19.60 -14.81
N PRO A 178 -14.81 -18.95 -14.00
CA PRO A 178 -14.40 -18.35 -12.75
C PRO A 178 -13.95 -19.42 -11.76
N SER A 179 -12.70 -19.36 -11.32
CA SER A 179 -12.18 -20.18 -10.21
C SER A 179 -12.91 -19.86 -8.90
N SER A 180 -12.86 -20.78 -7.92
CA SER A 180 -13.60 -20.67 -6.65
C SER A 180 -13.37 -19.34 -5.91
N SER A 181 -12.13 -18.84 -5.94
CA SER A 181 -11.73 -17.56 -5.34
C SER A 181 -12.36 -16.35 -6.05
N ILE A 182 -12.51 -16.43 -7.37
CA ILE A 182 -13.21 -15.42 -8.19
C ILE A 182 -14.70 -15.38 -7.85
N LEU A 183 -15.33 -16.55 -7.68
CA LEU A 183 -16.73 -16.63 -7.25
C LEU A 183 -16.92 -16.08 -5.83
N GLN A 184 -15.95 -16.27 -4.93
CA GLN A 184 -15.99 -15.75 -3.57
C GLN A 184 -15.85 -14.22 -3.53
N LEU A 185 -14.93 -13.64 -4.31
CA LEU A 185 -14.83 -12.18 -4.47
C LEU A 185 -16.06 -11.58 -5.15
N ARG A 186 -16.62 -12.28 -6.14
CA ARG A 186 -17.88 -11.90 -6.80
C ARG A 186 -19.04 -11.94 -5.80
N ARG A 187 -19.11 -12.96 -4.93
CA ARG A 187 -20.10 -13.07 -3.85
C ARG A 187 -19.93 -11.97 -2.81
N GLN A 188 -18.71 -11.65 -2.38
CA GLN A 188 -18.47 -10.53 -1.46
C GLN A 188 -18.86 -9.19 -2.08
N SER A 189 -18.45 -8.94 -3.33
CA SER A 189 -18.77 -7.70 -4.06
C SER A 189 -20.27 -7.57 -4.32
N LEU A 190 -20.94 -8.63 -4.78
CA LEU A 190 -22.39 -8.66 -4.99
C LEU A 190 -23.17 -8.57 -3.68
N ASN A 191 -22.76 -9.25 -2.61
CA ASN A 191 -23.38 -9.08 -1.30
C ASN A 191 -23.23 -7.63 -0.81
N HIS A 192 -22.09 -6.99 -1.03
CA HIS A 192 -21.91 -5.58 -0.67
C HIS A 192 -22.78 -4.61 -1.49
N ILE A 193 -23.02 -4.93 -2.77
CA ILE A 193 -23.92 -4.20 -3.67
C ILE A 193 -25.40 -4.46 -3.31
N ASN A 194 -25.77 -5.69 -2.97
CA ASN A 194 -27.16 -6.14 -2.80
C ASN A 194 -27.69 -5.92 -1.36
N CYS A 195 -26.84 -5.95 -0.33
CA CYS A 195 -27.26 -5.87 1.08
C CYS A 195 -27.66 -4.45 1.56
N HIS A 196 -27.69 -3.40 0.73
CA HIS A 196 -28.05 -2.04 1.19
C HIS A 196 -29.29 -1.42 0.56
N CYS A 197 -30.10 -2.18 -0.19
CA CYS A 197 -31.47 -1.75 -0.46
C CYS A 197 -32.40 -1.88 0.76
N LYS A 198 -32.04 -2.56 1.87
CA LYS A 198 -32.98 -2.83 2.99
C LYS A 198 -32.51 -2.83 4.46
N SER A 199 -31.27 -2.55 4.86
CA SER A 199 -30.93 -2.55 6.32
C SER A 199 -29.71 -1.72 6.73
N PRO A 200 -29.60 -1.29 8.01
CA PRO A 200 -28.55 -0.38 8.54
C PRO A 200 -27.18 -1.09 8.73
N PRO A 201 -26.07 -0.36 9.02
CA PRO A 201 -24.72 -0.86 8.82
C PRO A 201 -24.32 -1.87 9.91
N LEU A 202 -24.14 -3.13 9.51
CA LEU A 202 -23.56 -4.16 10.37
C LEU A 202 -22.03 -3.98 10.43
N ASN A 203 -21.49 -4.05 11.65
CA ASN A 203 -20.07 -4.25 11.94
C ASN A 203 -19.56 -5.42 11.09
N ILE A 204 -18.60 -5.16 10.22
CA ILE A 204 -17.90 -6.21 9.47
C ILE A 204 -16.44 -6.07 9.85
N ASP A 205 -15.98 -7.02 10.66
CA ASP A 205 -14.59 -7.15 11.07
C ASP A 205 -13.68 -7.12 9.85
N MET A 206 -12.67 -6.26 9.91
CA MET A 206 -11.80 -5.90 8.80
C MET A 206 -10.81 -7.01 8.41
N GLU A 207 -10.73 -8.09 9.21
CA GLU A 207 -9.60 -9.03 9.15
C GLU A 207 -9.85 -10.34 8.41
N THR A 208 -11.09 -10.77 8.18
CA THR A 208 -11.34 -12.18 7.82
C THR A 208 -11.60 -12.46 6.33
N SER A 209 -11.15 -11.62 5.39
CA SER A 209 -11.47 -11.86 3.98
C SER A 209 -10.46 -11.44 2.92
N ILE A 210 -9.25 -11.01 3.29
CA ILE A 210 -8.19 -10.76 2.30
C ILE A 210 -6.84 -11.21 2.89
N PHE A 211 -6.75 -12.50 3.20
CA PHE A 211 -5.53 -13.30 3.12
C PHE A 211 -5.88 -14.56 2.33
#